data_AF-A0A958Z775-F1
#
_entry.id   AF-A0A958Z775-F1
#
_cell.length_a   1.000
_cell.length_b   1.000
_cell.length_c   1.000
_cell.angle_alpha   90.00
_cell.angle_beta   90.00
_cell.angle_gamma   90.00
#
_symmetry.space_group_name_H-M   'P 1'
#
loop_
_entity.id
_entity.type
_entity.pdbx_description
1 polymer ?
#
loop_
_entity_poly.entity_id
_entity_poly.type
_entity_poly.pdbx_seq_one_letter_code
_entity_poly.pdbx_strand_id
1 'polypeptide(L)'
;ITGENYSVGDASEKFSIQSISKVLSLAKAFQLVGNDLWKRVDVEPSGNPFNHLSLLELEDGIPRNPLINSGAIVIADVLLSHLKNPKEDFLNFVRELTHDETISYNEEIAESERVTGFNNYAAANLLKAYGNLHNKVEDVLDFYFHQCSIMMDCRQLTNAFFVFAHKGKCLKDVQHLTSSQVKRINAIMLTCGFYDEAGEFAFEVGLPGKSGVGGGIVALLPHCFTIATWAPALNPKGNSYLGMQALEQFTTKTKLSIF
;
A
#
# COMPACT_ATOMS: atom_id res chain seq x y z
N ILE A 1 13.43 0.30 -18.03
CA ILE A 1 11.96 0.10 -18.01
C ILE A 1 11.36 0.88 -19.16
N THR A 2 10.79 0.20 -20.15
CA THR A 2 10.34 0.77 -21.45
C THR A 2 8.88 1.24 -21.44
N GLY A 3 8.11 0.92 -20.40
CA GLY A 3 6.66 1.18 -20.34
C GLY A 3 5.81 0.13 -21.06
N GLU A 4 6.44 -0.92 -21.61
CA GLU A 4 5.74 -2.06 -22.20
C GLU A 4 5.04 -2.91 -21.14
N ASN A 5 3.84 -3.39 -21.46
CA ASN A 5 3.00 -4.17 -20.58
C ASN A 5 2.72 -5.56 -21.18
N TYR A 6 2.77 -6.59 -20.35
CA TYR A 6 2.44 -7.97 -20.71
C TYR A 6 1.47 -8.53 -19.68
N SER A 7 0.52 -9.36 -20.09
CA SER A 7 -0.48 -9.94 -19.19
C SER A 7 -0.96 -11.31 -19.67
N VAL A 8 -1.50 -12.10 -18.74
CA VAL A 8 -2.09 -13.42 -18.98
C VAL A 8 -3.18 -13.68 -17.93
N GLY A 9 -4.16 -14.53 -18.26
CA GLY A 9 -5.30 -14.81 -17.37
C GLY A 9 -6.27 -13.63 -17.27
N ASP A 10 -6.98 -13.53 -16.15
CA ASP A 10 -8.00 -12.51 -15.89
C ASP A 10 -7.40 -11.15 -15.47
N ALA A 11 -6.31 -10.73 -16.12
CA ALA A 11 -5.55 -9.53 -15.74
C ALA A 11 -6.30 -8.20 -15.93
N SER A 12 -7.43 -8.22 -16.64
CA SER A 12 -8.32 -7.07 -16.83
C SER A 12 -9.49 -7.03 -15.85
N GLU A 13 -9.64 -8.04 -14.98
CA GLU A 13 -10.66 -8.03 -13.94
C GLU A 13 -10.30 -6.97 -12.89
N LYS A 14 -11.26 -6.09 -12.58
CA LYS A 14 -11.07 -5.05 -11.58
C LYS A 14 -11.33 -5.60 -10.19
N PHE A 15 -10.44 -5.31 -9.27
CA PHE A 15 -10.59 -5.64 -7.85
C PHE A 15 -10.27 -4.42 -6.99
N SER A 16 -10.78 -4.42 -5.77
CA SER A 16 -10.41 -3.41 -4.77
C SER A 16 -8.97 -3.66 -4.32
N ILE A 17 -8.12 -2.65 -4.42
CA ILE A 17 -6.70 -2.79 -4.11
C ILE A 17 -6.45 -2.91 -2.59
N GLN A 18 -7.43 -2.56 -1.75
CA GLN A 18 -7.37 -2.79 -0.31
C GLN A 18 -6.08 -2.21 0.29
N SER A 19 -5.40 -2.97 1.15
CA SER A 19 -4.14 -2.56 1.79
C SER A 19 -2.98 -2.26 0.84
N ILE A 20 -3.08 -2.54 -0.46
CA ILE A 20 -2.11 -2.07 -1.45
C ILE A 20 -2.10 -0.54 -1.53
N SER A 21 -3.27 0.09 -1.33
CA SER A 21 -3.43 1.55 -1.30
C SER A 21 -2.51 2.25 -0.28
N LYS A 22 -2.14 1.56 0.80
CA LYS A 22 -1.26 2.09 1.86
C LYS A 22 0.11 2.51 1.34
N VAL A 23 0.62 1.84 0.31
CA VAL A 23 1.90 2.24 -0.32
C VAL A 23 1.73 3.54 -1.09
N LEU A 24 0.59 3.71 -1.79
CA LEU A 24 0.29 4.91 -2.56
C LEU A 24 0.04 6.12 -1.64
N SER A 25 -0.68 5.94 -0.54
CA SER A 25 -0.87 7.01 0.45
C SER A 25 0.41 7.33 1.21
N LEU A 26 1.23 6.32 1.54
CA LEU A 26 2.58 6.54 2.07
C LEU A 26 3.43 7.38 1.10
N ALA A 27 3.41 7.04 -0.19
CA ALA A 27 4.14 7.80 -1.21
C ALA A 27 3.67 9.26 -1.26
N LYS A 28 2.36 9.51 -1.26
CA LYS A 28 1.81 10.86 -1.28
C LYS A 28 2.15 11.65 -0.01
N ALA A 29 2.00 11.03 1.16
CA ALA A 29 2.33 11.69 2.43
C ALA A 29 3.83 11.99 2.51
N PHE A 30 4.68 11.02 2.15
CA PHE A 30 6.12 11.20 2.19
C PHE A 30 6.61 12.25 1.18
N GLN A 31 5.94 12.37 0.02
CA GLN A 31 6.16 13.46 -0.92
C GLN A 31 5.89 14.84 -0.29
N LEU A 32 4.80 14.97 0.48
CA LEU A 32 4.34 16.25 1.05
C LEU A 32 5.16 16.70 2.27
N VAL A 33 5.47 15.77 3.19
CA VAL A 33 6.06 16.13 4.50
C VAL A 33 7.50 15.63 4.69
N GLY A 34 8.03 14.82 3.77
CA GLY A 34 9.39 14.30 3.87
C GLY A 34 9.63 13.54 5.18
N ASN A 35 10.79 13.76 5.81
CA ASN A 35 11.20 13.00 6.99
C ASN A 35 10.38 13.30 8.26
N ASP A 36 9.57 14.36 8.27
CA ASP A 36 8.68 14.63 9.41
C ASP A 36 7.65 13.51 9.61
N LEU A 37 7.39 12.71 8.57
CA LEU A 37 6.53 11.53 8.67
C LEU A 37 7.02 10.54 9.73
N TRP A 38 8.34 10.37 9.85
CA TRP A 38 8.96 9.38 10.73
C TRP A 38 8.92 9.77 12.22
N LYS A 39 8.41 10.96 12.53
CA LYS A 39 8.10 11.36 13.91
C LYS A 39 6.77 10.79 14.40
N ARG A 40 5.93 10.30 13.47
CA ARG A 40 4.55 9.85 13.74
C ARG A 40 4.33 8.35 13.48
N VAL A 41 5.25 7.72 12.74
CA VAL A 41 5.22 6.30 12.41
C VAL A 41 6.66 5.81 12.24
N ASP A 42 6.94 4.61 12.70
CA ASP A 42 8.24 3.96 12.56
C ASP A 42 8.33 3.22 11.20
N VAL A 43 9.37 2.40 10.98
CA VAL A 43 9.61 1.65 9.74
C VAL A 43 9.87 0.16 9.95
N GLU A 44 9.77 -0.31 11.19
CA GLU A 44 10.08 -1.67 11.59
C GLU A 44 8.90 -2.64 11.38
N PRO A 45 9.18 -3.93 11.12
CA PRO A 45 8.16 -4.97 11.20
C PRO A 45 7.53 -5.02 12.60
N SER A 46 6.25 -5.41 12.68
CA SER A 46 5.56 -5.53 13.98
C SER A 46 5.84 -6.85 14.71
N GLY A 47 6.28 -7.90 13.98
CA GLY A 47 6.50 -9.25 14.53
C GLY A 47 5.25 -9.92 15.13
N ASN A 48 4.12 -9.23 15.11
CA ASN A 48 2.82 -9.61 15.62
C ASN A 48 1.76 -9.29 14.56
N PRO A 49 0.61 -9.98 14.58
CA PRO A 49 -0.48 -9.73 13.65
C PRO A 49 -0.83 -8.24 13.56
N PHE A 50 -1.11 -7.78 12.34
CA PHE A 50 -1.27 -6.36 11.99
C PHE A 50 -2.38 -5.58 12.75
N ASN A 51 -3.21 -6.28 13.54
CA ASN A 51 -4.31 -5.73 14.35
C ASN A 51 -4.02 -5.72 15.86
N HIS A 52 -2.78 -5.96 16.31
CA HIS A 52 -2.45 -5.93 17.74
C HIS A 52 -2.44 -4.51 18.31
N LEU A 53 -3.56 -4.09 18.91
CA LEU A 53 -3.69 -2.78 19.57
C LEU A 53 -2.77 -2.60 20.78
N SER A 54 -2.42 -3.69 21.47
CA SER A 54 -1.56 -3.66 22.66
C SER A 54 -0.17 -3.10 22.36
N LEU A 55 0.35 -3.33 21.15
CA LEU A 55 1.66 -2.80 20.75
C LEU A 55 1.60 -1.28 20.64
N LEU A 56 0.48 -0.74 20.16
CA LEU A 56 0.29 0.70 20.02
C LEU A 56 0.24 1.41 21.39
N GLU A 57 -0.30 0.74 22.42
CA GLU A 57 -0.28 1.22 23.81
C GLU A 57 1.14 1.26 24.38
N LEU A 58 1.93 0.21 24.12
CA LEU A 58 3.33 0.10 24.59
C LEU A 58 4.28 1.09 23.89
N GLU A 59 3.93 1.55 22.70
CA GLU A 59 4.75 2.45 21.88
C GLU A 59 4.19 3.88 21.85
N ASP A 60 3.45 4.27 22.89
CA ASP A 60 2.93 5.63 23.07
C ASP A 60 2.15 6.16 21.85
N GLY A 61 1.40 5.29 21.18
CA GLY A 61 0.62 5.65 20.01
C GLY A 61 1.41 5.80 18.71
N ILE A 62 2.67 5.37 18.65
CA ILE A 62 3.50 5.36 17.43
C ILE A 62 3.43 3.97 16.78
N PRO A 63 2.84 3.84 15.57
CA PRO A 63 2.79 2.55 14.89
C PRO A 63 4.16 2.13 14.34
N ARG A 64 4.46 0.83 14.40
CA ARG A 64 5.73 0.23 13.90
C ARG A 64 6.07 0.53 12.45
N ASN A 65 5.08 0.62 11.57
CA ASN A 65 5.31 0.90 10.15
C ASN A 65 4.04 1.45 9.48
N PRO A 66 4.13 2.10 8.32
CA PRO A 66 2.97 2.65 7.61
C PRO A 66 2.09 1.61 6.88
N LEU A 67 2.48 0.33 6.84
CA LEU A 67 1.76 -0.69 6.05
C LEU A 67 0.82 -1.57 6.90
N ILE A 68 0.94 -1.53 8.22
CA ILE A 68 -0.10 -1.98 9.16
C ILE A 68 -1.25 -0.97 9.24
N ASN A 69 -2.39 -1.37 9.78
CA ASN A 69 -3.61 -0.54 9.79
C ASN A 69 -3.41 0.77 10.57
N SER A 70 -2.89 0.71 11.80
CA SER A 70 -2.63 1.89 12.63
C SER A 70 -1.69 2.89 11.95
N GLY A 71 -0.62 2.41 11.33
CA GLY A 71 0.30 3.24 10.55
C GLY A 71 -0.40 3.94 9.39
N ALA A 72 -1.15 3.18 8.58
CA ALA A 72 -1.88 3.74 7.46
C ALA A 72 -2.99 4.74 7.87
N ILE A 73 -3.57 4.59 9.06
CA ILE A 73 -4.51 5.56 9.64
C ILE A 73 -3.78 6.87 10.00
N VAL A 74 -2.56 6.81 10.55
CA VAL A 74 -1.71 7.99 10.75
C VAL A 74 -1.36 8.65 9.41
N ILE A 75 -1.04 7.86 8.38
CA ILE A 75 -0.79 8.37 7.02
C ILE A 75 -2.03 9.10 6.48
N ALA A 76 -3.22 8.53 6.66
CA ALA A 76 -4.48 9.17 6.29
C ALA A 76 -4.67 10.52 7.00
N ASP A 77 -4.40 10.60 8.31
CA ASP A 77 -4.47 11.86 9.07
C ASP A 77 -3.48 12.91 8.56
N VAL A 78 -2.25 12.52 8.21
CA VAL A 78 -1.28 13.43 7.56
C VAL A 78 -1.87 13.97 6.26
N LEU A 79 -2.42 13.10 5.40
CA LEU A 79 -2.99 13.55 4.13
C LEU A 79 -4.18 14.51 4.33
N LEU A 80 -5.04 14.25 5.32
CA LEU A 80 -6.14 15.16 5.66
C LEU A 80 -5.69 16.57 6.03
N SER A 81 -4.57 16.69 6.74
CA SER A 81 -4.04 18.01 7.13
C SER A 81 -3.34 18.77 5.99
N HIS A 82 -2.97 18.09 4.91
CA HIS A 82 -2.18 18.68 3.82
C HIS A 82 -2.92 18.78 2.48
N LEU A 83 -4.00 18.01 2.28
CA LEU A 83 -4.82 18.04 1.08
C LEU A 83 -6.06 18.89 1.29
N LYS A 84 -6.49 19.59 0.24
CA LYS A 84 -7.67 20.47 0.32
C LYS A 84 -8.96 19.65 0.20
N ASN A 85 -8.97 18.70 -0.72
CA ASN A 85 -10.06 17.75 -0.94
C ASN A 85 -9.47 16.34 -0.89
N PRO A 86 -9.18 15.76 0.30
CA PRO A 86 -8.33 14.59 0.44
C PRO A 86 -8.66 13.41 -0.49
N LYS A 87 -9.94 13.05 -0.62
CA LYS A 87 -10.40 11.96 -1.52
C LYS A 87 -10.13 12.29 -2.99
N GLU A 88 -10.54 13.46 -3.46
CA GLU A 88 -10.36 13.87 -4.86
C GLU A 88 -8.87 14.03 -5.20
N ASP A 89 -8.12 14.74 -4.35
CA ASP A 89 -6.69 15.01 -4.53
C ASP A 89 -5.87 13.70 -4.54
N PHE A 90 -6.22 12.74 -3.68
CA PHE A 90 -5.56 11.43 -3.65
C PHE A 90 -5.91 10.57 -4.87
N LEU A 91 -7.17 10.53 -5.28
CA LEU A 91 -7.59 9.81 -6.48
C LEU A 91 -6.92 10.38 -7.74
N ASN A 92 -6.84 11.71 -7.86
CA ASN A 92 -6.15 12.38 -8.95
C ASN A 92 -4.66 12.06 -8.97
N PHE A 93 -4.00 12.05 -7.80
CA PHE A 93 -2.61 11.57 -7.70
C PHE A 93 -2.45 10.14 -8.24
N VAL A 94 -3.36 9.23 -7.89
CA VAL A 94 -3.32 7.85 -8.40
C VAL A 94 -3.52 7.80 -9.93
N ARG A 95 -4.46 8.58 -10.47
CA ARG A 95 -4.72 8.68 -11.91
C ARG A 95 -3.53 9.29 -12.68
N GLU A 96 -2.82 10.24 -12.08
CA GLU A 96 -1.59 10.81 -12.63
C GLU A 96 -0.47 9.77 -12.75
N LEU A 97 -0.32 8.91 -11.73
CA LEU A 97 0.69 7.84 -11.74
C LEU A 97 0.44 6.84 -12.88
N THR A 98 -0.83 6.49 -13.11
CA THR A 98 -1.24 5.48 -14.09
C THR A 98 -1.48 6.03 -15.49
N HIS A 99 -1.70 7.34 -15.60
CA HIS A 99 -2.32 7.97 -16.76
C HIS A 99 -3.68 7.35 -17.13
N ASP A 100 -4.54 7.10 -16.14
CA ASP A 100 -5.83 6.44 -16.36
C ASP A 100 -6.95 7.06 -15.51
N GLU A 101 -7.83 7.84 -16.15
CA GLU A 101 -8.98 8.50 -15.52
C GLU A 101 -10.11 7.54 -15.13
N THR A 102 -10.08 6.28 -15.60
CA THR A 102 -11.13 5.28 -15.32
C THR A 102 -11.02 4.65 -13.94
N ILE A 103 -9.96 4.97 -13.19
CA ILE A 103 -9.76 4.54 -11.81
C ILE A 103 -10.70 5.35 -10.92
N SER A 104 -11.45 4.67 -10.07
CA SER A 104 -12.41 5.29 -9.16
C SER A 104 -12.47 4.53 -7.83
N TYR A 105 -13.10 5.15 -6.85
CA TYR A 105 -13.55 4.47 -5.64
C TYR A 105 -14.73 3.54 -5.95
N ASN A 106 -14.92 2.56 -5.07
CA ASN A 106 -16.14 1.78 -4.99
C ASN A 106 -16.85 2.13 -3.66
N GLU A 107 -17.89 2.95 -3.76
CA GLU A 107 -18.63 3.47 -2.61
C GLU A 107 -19.28 2.35 -1.77
N GLU A 108 -19.72 1.26 -2.41
CA GLU A 108 -20.31 0.11 -1.69
C GLU A 108 -19.27 -0.61 -0.82
N ILE A 109 -18.04 -0.78 -1.35
CA ILE A 109 -16.92 -1.37 -0.59
C ILE A 109 -16.52 -0.43 0.55
N ALA A 110 -16.38 0.87 0.28
CA ALA A 110 -16.03 1.85 1.30
C ALA A 110 -17.05 1.86 2.45
N GLU A 111 -18.34 1.83 2.14
CA GLU A 111 -19.42 1.78 3.14
C GLU A 111 -19.42 0.44 3.91
N SER A 112 -19.25 -0.68 3.22
CA SER A 112 -19.17 -2.00 3.85
C SER A 112 -18.00 -2.09 4.84
N GLU A 113 -16.82 -1.57 4.47
CA GLU A 113 -15.67 -1.49 5.37
C GLU A 113 -15.92 -0.56 6.55
N ARG A 114 -16.58 0.58 6.32
CA ARG A 114 -16.91 1.54 7.38
C ARG A 114 -17.83 0.93 8.44
N VAL A 115 -18.87 0.22 8.02
CA VAL A 115 -19.84 -0.42 8.94
C VAL A 115 -19.21 -1.53 9.78
N THR A 116 -18.21 -2.24 9.24
CA THR A 116 -17.57 -3.38 9.91
C THR A 116 -16.19 -3.05 10.50
N GLY A 117 -15.73 -1.82 10.34
CA GLY A 117 -14.36 -1.37 10.65
C GLY A 117 -14.05 -1.17 12.14
N PHE A 118 -14.71 -1.90 13.05
CA PHE A 118 -14.59 -1.71 14.51
C PHE A 118 -13.15 -1.67 15.02
N ASN A 119 -12.29 -2.56 14.52
CA ASN A 119 -10.86 -2.58 14.89
C ASN A 119 -10.12 -1.32 14.44
N ASN A 120 -10.46 -0.76 13.26
CA ASN A 120 -9.88 0.49 12.78
C ASN A 120 -10.38 1.67 13.62
N TYR A 121 -11.66 1.69 14.03
CA TYR A 121 -12.17 2.67 14.99
C TYR A 121 -11.47 2.58 16.35
N ALA A 122 -11.23 1.37 16.87
CA ALA A 122 -10.49 1.18 18.11
C ALA A 122 -9.05 1.71 17.98
N ALA A 123 -8.34 1.35 16.91
CA ALA A 123 -6.99 1.84 16.63
C ALA A 123 -6.95 3.37 16.51
N ALA A 124 -7.87 3.96 15.76
CA ALA A 124 -7.92 5.40 15.54
C ALA A 124 -8.21 6.17 16.85
N ASN A 125 -9.13 5.68 17.69
CA ASN A 125 -9.38 6.30 18.99
C ASN A 125 -8.16 6.19 19.92
N LEU A 126 -7.45 5.06 19.89
CA LEU A 126 -6.22 4.90 20.66
C LEU A 126 -5.14 5.88 20.18
N LEU A 127 -4.89 5.96 18.86
CA LEU A 127 -3.98 6.95 18.26
C LEU A 127 -4.36 8.39 18.65
N LYS A 128 -5.67 8.69 18.68
CA LYS A 128 -6.19 10.01 19.08
C LYS A 128 -5.90 10.31 20.55
N ALA A 129 -6.10 9.32 21.43
CA ALA A 129 -5.84 9.45 22.86
C ALA A 129 -4.36 9.72 23.17
N TYR A 130 -3.44 9.13 22.39
CA TYR A 130 -2.00 9.39 22.47
C TYR A 130 -1.54 10.65 21.73
N GLY A 131 -2.47 11.42 21.14
CA GLY A 131 -2.15 12.66 20.44
C GLY A 131 -1.51 12.48 19.05
N ASN A 132 -1.50 11.26 18.51
CA ASN A 132 -0.95 10.98 17.18
C ASN A 132 -2.01 11.02 16.05
N LEU A 133 -3.24 11.45 16.32
CA LEU A 133 -4.18 11.92 15.28
C LEU A 133 -4.60 13.35 15.56
N HIS A 134 -4.53 14.21 14.55
CA HIS A 134 -4.85 15.63 14.72
C HIS A 134 -6.25 15.98 14.22
N ASN A 135 -6.77 15.25 13.24
CA ASN A 135 -8.12 15.44 12.69
C ASN A 135 -9.16 14.60 13.46
N LYS A 136 -10.44 14.71 13.08
CA LYS A 136 -11.51 13.88 13.66
C LYS A 136 -11.33 12.43 13.21
N VAL A 137 -11.60 11.48 14.10
CA VAL A 137 -11.44 10.04 13.83
C VAL A 137 -12.31 9.62 12.65
N GLU A 138 -13.53 10.16 12.58
CA GLU A 138 -14.51 9.87 11.52
C GLU A 138 -14.00 10.31 10.15
N ASP A 139 -13.43 11.52 10.05
CA ASP A 139 -12.91 12.06 8.79
C ASP A 139 -11.69 11.26 8.31
N VAL A 140 -10.80 10.90 9.24
CA VAL A 140 -9.60 10.09 8.95
C VAL A 140 -10.00 8.71 8.44
N LEU A 141 -10.94 8.06 9.12
CA LEU A 141 -11.37 6.72 8.76
C LEU A 141 -12.20 6.70 7.47
N ASP A 142 -13.05 7.70 7.26
CA ASP A 142 -13.77 7.87 6.00
C ASP A 142 -12.79 7.92 4.80
N PHE A 143 -11.74 8.73 4.88
CA PHE A 143 -10.69 8.75 3.85
C PHE A 143 -9.93 7.40 3.75
N TYR A 144 -9.60 6.78 4.89
CA TYR A 144 -8.92 5.49 4.94
C TYR A 144 -9.72 4.38 4.23
N PHE A 145 -11.04 4.30 4.43
CA PHE A 145 -11.88 3.32 3.76
C PHE A 145 -12.01 3.61 2.26
N HIS A 146 -12.09 4.88 1.87
CA HIS A 146 -12.10 5.24 0.45
C HIS A 146 -10.82 4.82 -0.27
N GLN A 147 -9.62 5.07 0.30
CA GLN A 147 -8.38 4.61 -0.36
C GLN A 147 -8.34 3.07 -0.54
N CYS A 148 -8.88 2.29 0.39
CA CYS A 148 -8.96 0.83 0.28
C CYS A 148 -9.90 0.40 -0.85
N SER A 149 -10.97 1.16 -1.07
CA SER A 149 -11.99 0.89 -2.09
C SER A 149 -11.59 1.20 -3.54
N ILE A 150 -10.38 1.72 -3.78
CA ILE A 150 -9.91 2.02 -5.14
C ILE A 150 -9.92 0.74 -5.98
N MET A 151 -10.57 0.79 -7.14
CA MET A 151 -10.69 -0.34 -8.06
C MET A 151 -9.63 -0.25 -9.17
N MET A 152 -8.86 -1.32 -9.34
CA MET A 152 -7.86 -1.45 -10.41
C MET A 152 -7.86 -2.85 -10.99
N ASP A 153 -7.47 -2.96 -12.26
CA ASP A 153 -6.99 -4.22 -12.85
C ASP A 153 -5.47 -4.39 -12.61
N CYS A 154 -4.90 -5.54 -13.00
CA CYS A 154 -3.47 -5.82 -12.79
C CYS A 154 -2.57 -4.81 -13.52
N ARG A 155 -2.96 -4.35 -14.72
CA ARG A 155 -2.18 -3.39 -15.52
C ARG A 155 -2.20 -2.00 -14.88
N GLN A 156 -3.37 -1.53 -14.45
CA GLN A 156 -3.51 -0.27 -13.72
C GLN A 156 -2.68 -0.29 -12.44
N LEU A 157 -2.69 -1.42 -11.72
CA LEU A 157 -1.90 -1.59 -10.52
C LEU A 157 -0.38 -1.57 -10.80
N THR A 158 0.12 -2.27 -11.83
CA THR A 158 1.54 -2.20 -12.19
C THR A 158 1.95 -0.80 -12.64
N ASN A 159 1.07 -0.08 -13.34
CA ASN A 159 1.32 1.29 -13.77
C ASN A 159 1.40 2.25 -12.56
N ALA A 160 0.53 2.08 -11.56
CA ALA A 160 0.55 2.89 -10.34
C ALA A 160 1.86 2.70 -9.55
N PHE A 161 2.41 1.48 -9.57
CA PHE A 161 3.63 1.12 -8.86
C PHE A 161 4.92 1.31 -9.68
N PHE A 162 4.79 1.63 -10.97
CA PHE A 162 5.93 1.89 -11.87
C PHE A 162 6.90 2.93 -11.30
N VAL A 163 6.36 3.94 -10.62
CA VAL A 163 7.10 5.02 -9.95
C VAL A 163 8.18 4.49 -8.99
N PHE A 164 7.92 3.37 -8.33
CA PHE A 164 8.82 2.75 -7.35
C PHE A 164 9.93 1.92 -7.99
N ALA A 165 9.73 1.44 -9.22
CA ALA A 165 10.79 0.80 -10.02
C ALA A 165 11.58 1.84 -10.84
N HIS A 166 10.97 2.97 -11.17
CA HIS A 166 11.49 3.97 -12.12
C HIS A 166 11.99 5.26 -11.46
N LYS A 167 12.79 5.14 -10.38
CA LYS A 167 13.46 6.28 -9.72
C LYS A 167 12.51 7.43 -9.34
N GLY A 168 11.25 7.11 -9.07
CA GLY A 168 10.25 8.06 -8.59
C GLY A 168 9.51 8.79 -9.68
N LYS A 169 9.59 8.32 -10.93
CA LYS A 169 8.90 8.89 -12.08
C LYS A 169 7.77 7.98 -12.58
N CYS A 170 6.61 8.56 -12.91
CA CYS A 170 5.49 7.81 -13.46
C CYS A 170 5.71 7.45 -14.94
N LEU A 171 4.73 6.81 -15.58
CA LEU A 171 4.80 6.43 -17.00
C LEU A 171 5.00 7.61 -17.96
N LYS A 172 4.53 8.80 -17.58
CA LYS A 172 4.75 10.05 -18.34
C LYS A 172 6.11 10.69 -18.07
N ASP A 173 7.00 10.02 -17.35
CA ASP A 173 8.32 10.51 -16.97
C ASP A 173 8.27 11.76 -16.05
N VAL A 174 7.11 12.02 -15.42
CA VAL A 174 6.91 13.08 -14.43
C VAL A 174 7.43 12.61 -13.06
N GLN A 175 8.23 13.44 -12.40
CA GLN A 175 8.83 13.14 -11.10
C GLN A 175 7.81 13.34 -9.96
N HIS A 176 7.50 12.26 -9.22
CA HIS A 176 6.64 12.31 -8.03
C HIS A 176 7.43 12.09 -6.73
N LEU A 177 8.46 11.24 -6.75
CA LEU A 177 9.26 10.91 -5.56
C LEU A 177 10.74 11.08 -5.84
N THR A 178 11.55 11.49 -4.88
CA THR A 178 13.01 11.41 -5.02
C THR A 178 13.49 9.95 -5.00
N SER A 179 14.66 9.67 -5.56
CA SER A 179 15.30 8.35 -5.45
C SER A 179 15.47 7.89 -4.00
N SER A 180 15.67 8.83 -3.07
CA SER A 180 15.80 8.57 -1.64
C SER A 180 14.48 8.12 -1.01
N GLN A 181 13.36 8.74 -1.41
CA GLN A 181 12.02 8.32 -0.96
C GLN A 181 11.67 6.94 -1.52
N VAL A 182 11.91 6.71 -2.81
CA VAL A 182 11.66 5.41 -3.46
C VAL A 182 12.44 4.29 -2.78
N LYS A 183 13.74 4.49 -2.51
CA LYS A 183 14.56 3.49 -1.81
C LYS A 183 13.94 3.08 -0.47
N ARG A 184 13.47 4.05 0.32
CA ARG A 184 12.87 3.78 1.65
C ARG A 184 11.51 3.11 1.55
N ILE A 185 10.66 3.53 0.62
CA ILE A 185 9.35 2.88 0.39
C ILE A 185 9.55 1.44 -0.07
N ASN A 186 10.49 1.17 -0.98
CA ASN A 186 10.81 -0.19 -1.41
C ASN A 186 11.35 -1.05 -0.25
N ALA A 187 12.15 -0.46 0.65
CA ALA A 187 12.61 -1.17 1.85
C ALA A 187 11.42 -1.53 2.76
N ILE A 188 10.51 -0.60 3.02
CA ILE A 188 9.31 -0.84 3.83
C ILE A 188 8.39 -1.89 3.16
N MET A 189 8.23 -1.86 1.84
CA MET A 189 7.49 -2.89 1.12
C MET A 189 8.13 -4.27 1.29
N LEU A 190 9.46 -4.37 1.21
CA LEU A 190 10.17 -5.62 1.42
C LEU A 190 10.01 -6.17 2.83
N THR A 191 10.10 -5.32 3.86
CA THR A 191 10.13 -5.76 5.26
C THR A 191 8.76 -5.83 5.92
N CYS A 192 7.77 -5.06 5.43
CA CYS A 192 6.46 -4.91 6.08
C CYS A 192 5.29 -5.20 5.13
N GLY A 193 5.54 -5.43 3.84
CA GLY A 193 4.50 -5.49 2.82
C GLY A 193 3.56 -6.71 2.89
N PHE A 194 3.99 -7.78 3.55
CA PHE A 194 3.23 -9.02 3.71
C PHE A 194 2.99 -9.38 5.18
N TYR A 195 3.03 -8.37 6.07
CA TYR A 195 2.75 -8.55 7.50
C TYR A 195 3.67 -9.63 8.11
N ASP A 196 3.07 -10.64 8.74
CA ASP A 196 3.77 -11.77 9.35
C ASP A 196 4.41 -12.71 8.31
N GLU A 197 4.13 -12.53 7.02
CA GLU A 197 4.69 -13.30 5.91
C GLU A 197 5.75 -12.52 5.11
N ALA A 198 6.17 -11.33 5.56
CA ALA A 198 7.18 -10.54 4.86
C ALA A 198 8.53 -11.26 4.72
N GLY A 199 8.95 -12.00 5.75
CA GLY A 199 10.18 -12.80 5.71
C GLY A 199 10.10 -13.95 4.71
N GLU A 200 8.97 -14.66 4.66
CA GLU A 200 8.73 -15.77 3.73
C GLU A 200 8.64 -15.28 2.29
N PHE A 201 7.93 -14.17 2.05
CA PHE A 201 7.90 -13.53 0.73
C PHE A 201 9.28 -13.07 0.26
N ALA A 202 10.09 -12.48 1.15
CA ALA A 202 11.45 -12.08 0.82
C ALA A 202 12.35 -13.30 0.52
N PHE A 203 12.13 -14.43 1.21
CA PHE A 203 12.89 -15.67 1.03
C PHE A 203 12.53 -16.41 -0.26
N GLU A 204 11.24 -16.55 -0.56
CA GLU A 204 10.75 -17.31 -1.72
C GLU A 204 10.73 -16.48 -3.01
N VAL A 205 10.29 -15.23 -2.93
CA VAL A 205 10.10 -14.36 -4.11
C VAL A 205 11.29 -13.42 -4.31
N GLY A 206 11.81 -12.80 -3.24
CA GLY A 206 12.96 -11.92 -3.34
C GLY A 206 12.69 -10.59 -4.04
N LEU A 207 11.51 -10.00 -3.84
CA LEU A 207 11.13 -8.69 -4.38
C LEU A 207 10.47 -7.81 -3.29
N PRO A 208 10.63 -6.48 -3.32
CA PRO A 208 9.71 -5.57 -2.63
C PRO A 208 8.28 -5.74 -3.14
N GLY A 209 7.30 -5.86 -2.25
CA GLY A 209 5.90 -5.98 -2.65
C GLY A 209 4.88 -5.58 -1.59
N LYS A 210 3.61 -5.66 -1.95
CA LYS A 210 2.47 -5.46 -1.04
C LYS A 210 1.29 -6.31 -1.50
N SER A 211 0.67 -7.00 -0.55
CA SER A 211 -0.60 -7.72 -0.75
C SER A 211 -1.82 -6.90 -0.31
N GLY A 212 -3.00 -7.27 -0.82
CA GLY A 212 -4.29 -6.79 -0.36
C GLY A 212 -5.29 -7.94 -0.26
N VAL A 213 -6.22 -7.84 0.70
CA VAL A 213 -7.26 -8.86 0.94
C VAL A 213 -8.26 -9.01 -0.21
N GLY A 214 -8.23 -8.10 -1.19
CA GLY A 214 -8.95 -8.24 -2.47
C GLY A 214 -8.34 -9.30 -3.41
N GLY A 215 -7.27 -9.99 -2.98
CA GLY A 215 -6.58 -11.03 -3.75
C GLY A 215 -5.44 -10.52 -4.62
N GLY A 216 -5.19 -9.20 -4.61
CA GLY A 216 -4.11 -8.59 -5.35
C GLY A 216 -2.76 -8.68 -4.63
N ILE A 217 -1.70 -8.87 -5.40
CA ILE A 217 -0.31 -8.65 -4.97
C ILE A 217 0.37 -7.79 -6.03
N VAL A 218 1.12 -6.79 -5.59
CA VAL A 218 2.05 -6.04 -6.45
C VAL A 218 3.47 -6.18 -5.91
N ALA A 219 4.42 -6.41 -6.80
CA ALA A 219 5.84 -6.47 -6.49
C ALA A 219 6.66 -5.80 -7.60
N LEU A 220 7.93 -5.52 -7.33
CA LEU A 220 8.80 -4.88 -8.32
C LEU A 220 10.26 -5.26 -8.15
N LEU A 221 11.00 -5.23 -9.25
CA LEU A 221 12.45 -5.24 -9.26
C LEU A 221 12.92 -3.84 -9.68
N PRO A 222 13.61 -3.08 -8.80
CA PRO A 222 14.04 -1.72 -9.12
C PRO A 222 14.81 -1.65 -10.44
N HIS A 223 14.45 -0.67 -11.28
CA HIS A 223 15.03 -0.43 -12.61
C HIS A 223 14.73 -1.48 -13.69
N CYS A 224 14.02 -2.57 -13.36
CA CYS A 224 13.67 -3.64 -14.28
C CYS A 224 12.18 -3.66 -14.62
N PHE A 225 11.32 -4.00 -13.67
CA PHE A 225 9.88 -4.20 -13.90
C PHE A 225 9.04 -3.97 -12.65
N THR A 226 7.73 -3.82 -12.85
CA THR A 226 6.69 -3.99 -11.84
C THR A 226 5.80 -5.15 -12.28
N ILE A 227 5.36 -5.98 -11.35
CA ILE A 227 4.54 -7.17 -11.60
C ILE A 227 3.37 -7.18 -10.64
N ALA A 228 2.19 -7.58 -11.12
CA ALA A 228 1.02 -7.78 -10.29
C ALA A 228 0.41 -9.15 -10.58
N THR A 229 -0.16 -9.76 -9.56
CA THR A 229 -0.97 -10.97 -9.64
C THR A 229 -2.28 -10.73 -8.93
N TRP A 230 -3.35 -11.34 -9.42
CA TRP A 230 -4.64 -11.33 -8.72
C TRP A 230 -5.23 -12.74 -8.70
N ALA A 231 -5.57 -13.20 -7.51
CA ALA A 231 -6.43 -14.36 -7.30
C ALA A 231 -7.15 -14.20 -5.95
N PRO A 232 -8.48 -14.32 -5.90
CA PRO A 232 -9.26 -13.97 -4.71
C PRO A 232 -9.06 -14.92 -3.52
N ALA A 233 -8.65 -16.17 -3.76
CA ALA A 233 -8.41 -17.13 -2.69
C ALA A 233 -7.15 -16.77 -1.87
N LEU A 234 -7.34 -16.51 -0.57
CA LEU A 234 -6.28 -16.15 0.36
C LEU A 234 -5.79 -17.36 1.17
N ASN A 235 -4.51 -17.35 1.54
CA ASN A 235 -3.93 -18.25 2.52
C ASN A 235 -4.37 -17.84 3.96
N PRO A 236 -4.06 -18.65 5.01
CA PRO A 236 -4.42 -18.31 6.38
C PRO A 236 -3.85 -16.98 6.92
N LYS A 237 -2.82 -16.42 6.28
CA LYS A 237 -2.21 -15.13 6.64
C LYS A 237 -2.80 -13.94 5.85
N GLY A 238 -3.80 -14.19 4.99
CA GLY A 238 -4.51 -13.14 4.25
C GLY A 238 -3.86 -12.71 2.93
N ASN A 239 -2.90 -13.48 2.41
CA ASN A 239 -2.22 -13.21 1.14
C ASN A 239 -2.75 -14.14 0.04
N SER A 240 -2.77 -13.68 -1.22
CA SER A 240 -3.23 -14.50 -2.34
C SER A 240 -2.32 -15.71 -2.55
N TYR A 241 -2.86 -16.92 -2.35
CA TYR A 241 -2.07 -18.16 -2.39
C TYR A 241 -1.48 -18.41 -3.79
N LEU A 242 -2.33 -18.35 -4.82
CA LEU A 242 -1.89 -18.53 -6.21
C LEU A 242 -1.03 -17.35 -6.69
N GLY A 243 -1.28 -16.14 -6.18
CA GLY A 243 -0.46 -14.97 -6.49
C GLY A 243 0.99 -15.13 -6.01
N MET A 244 1.18 -15.59 -4.77
CA MET A 244 2.52 -15.88 -4.23
C MET A 244 3.25 -16.96 -5.04
N GLN A 245 2.58 -18.08 -5.30
CA GLN A 245 3.14 -19.19 -6.08
C GLN A 245 3.53 -18.77 -7.51
N ALA A 246 2.73 -17.90 -8.14
CA ALA A 246 3.05 -17.37 -9.46
C ALA A 246 4.30 -16.48 -9.44
N LEU A 247 4.45 -15.63 -8.42
CA LEU A 247 5.61 -14.75 -8.25
C LEU A 247 6.89 -15.53 -7.94
N GLU A 248 6.83 -16.53 -7.06
CA GLU A 248 7.96 -17.42 -6.75
C GLU A 248 8.44 -18.17 -8.01
N GLN A 249 7.51 -18.75 -8.78
CA GLN A 249 7.85 -19.41 -10.03
C GLN A 249 8.44 -18.44 -11.06
N PHE A 250 7.94 -17.20 -11.11
CA PHE A 250 8.44 -16.18 -12.02
C PHE A 250 9.90 -15.84 -11.70
N THR A 251 10.22 -15.53 -10.44
CA THR A 251 11.60 -15.17 -10.04
C THR A 251 12.53 -16.36 -10.15
N THR A 252 12.08 -17.58 -9.86
CA THR A 252 12.84 -18.83 -10.08
C THR A 252 13.20 -19.04 -11.56
N LYS A 253 12.23 -18.91 -12.48
CA LYS A 253 12.46 -19.13 -13.92
C LYS A 253 13.31 -18.04 -14.55
N THR A 254 13.09 -16.78 -14.15
CA THR A 254 13.79 -15.62 -14.71
C THR A 254 15.14 -15.36 -14.06
N LYS A 255 15.36 -15.88 -12.84
CA LYS A 255 16.51 -15.57 -11.98
C LYS A 255 16.61 -14.08 -11.63
N LEU A 256 15.46 -13.40 -11.58
CA LEU A 256 15.37 -11.97 -11.29
C LEU A 256 14.82 -11.78 -9.87
N SER A 257 15.74 -11.50 -8.94
CA SER A 257 15.53 -11.22 -7.52
C SER A 257 16.45 -10.08 -7.09
N ILE A 258 16.14 -9.40 -5.98
CA ILE A 258 17.05 -8.39 -5.40
C ILE A 258 18.23 -9.01 -4.62
N PHE A 259 18.15 -10.31 -4.32
CA PHE A 259 19.18 -11.16 -3.70
C PHE A 259 19.73 -12.13 -4.73
#